data_AF-A0A821C3B5-F1
#
_entry.id   AF-A0A821C3B5-F1
#
_cell.length_a   1.000
_cell.length_b   1.000
_cell.length_c   1.000
_cell.angle_alpha   90.00
_cell.angle_beta   90.00
_cell.angle_gamma   90.00
#
_symmetry.space_group_name_H-M   'P 1'
#
loop_
_entity.id
_entity.type
_entity.pdbx_description
1 polymer ?
#
loop_
_entity_poly.entity_id
_entity_poly.type
_entity_poly.pdbx_seq_one_letter_code
_entity_poly.pdbx_strand_id
1 'polypeptide(L)'
;MVFVHVASDTRSRNSCPIHSDRLEVEIKTGDEPLAGTDYSINLLVRSGNGLVCKAYDLDNWGNDRERNSMDRYTICCPKGFLDSNADIRMFALSYPSRPGKRGYVNIDDWLIEHVAIKVNGRNIFTYRFDSWTSPWKHWVFGVSKVNETSYVRF
;
A
#
# COMPACT_ATOMS: atom_id res chain seq x y z
N MET A 1 26.38 20.75 6.40
CA MET A 1 24.95 21.02 6.57
C MET A 1 24.21 19.76 6.13
N VAL A 2 23.76 18.93 7.07
CA VAL A 2 23.06 17.68 6.75
C VAL A 2 21.57 18.02 6.72
N PHE A 3 20.97 17.99 5.53
CA PHE A 3 19.51 18.01 5.42
C PHE A 3 19.00 16.63 5.81
N VAL A 4 18.56 16.49 7.06
CA VAL A 4 17.71 15.36 7.43
C VAL A 4 16.36 15.65 6.80
N HIS A 5 16.06 15.02 5.65
CA HIS A 5 14.70 14.93 5.15
C HIS A 5 13.91 14.13 6.18
N VAL A 6 13.19 14.83 7.05
CA VAL A 6 12.19 14.22 7.92
C VAL A 6 11.15 13.62 6.98
N ALA A 7 10.95 12.31 7.05
CA ALA A 7 9.91 11.62 6.31
C ALA A 7 8.59 12.40 6.48
N SER A 8 8.00 12.81 5.36
CA SER A 8 6.69 13.44 5.33
C SER A 8 5.70 12.53 6.05
N ASP A 9 5.27 12.91 7.26
CA ASP A 9 4.28 12.17 8.04
C ASP A 9 2.92 12.43 7.38
N THR A 10 2.64 11.68 6.32
CA THR A 10 1.41 11.82 5.55
C THR A 10 0.23 11.33 6.39
N ARG A 11 -0.83 12.15 6.46
CA ARG A 11 -2.01 11.85 7.26
C ARG A 11 -3.14 11.33 6.37
N SER A 12 -3.49 10.06 6.56
CA SER A 12 -4.65 9.41 5.93
C SER A 12 -5.91 10.25 5.91
N ARG A 13 -6.49 10.39 4.71
CA ARG A 13 -7.81 11.01 4.51
C ARG A 13 -8.97 10.09 4.89
N ASN A 14 -8.72 8.79 5.02
CA ASN A 14 -9.76 7.82 5.37
C ASN A 14 -10.18 7.94 6.84
N SER A 15 -11.49 8.05 7.08
CA SER A 15 -12.12 7.93 8.41
C SER A 15 -12.85 6.59 8.54
N CYS A 16 -12.56 5.82 9.59
CA CYS A 16 -13.20 4.53 9.81
C CYS A 16 -14.53 4.63 10.56
N PRO A 17 -15.59 3.92 10.09
CA PRO A 17 -16.82 3.75 10.87
C PRO A 17 -16.56 3.05 12.21
N ILE A 18 -17.41 3.33 13.21
CA ILE A 18 -17.31 2.76 14.57
C ILE A 18 -17.34 1.23 14.58
N HIS A 19 -17.98 0.60 13.59
CA HIS A 19 -18.12 -0.86 13.49
C HIS A 19 -17.22 -1.47 12.41
N SER A 20 -15.98 -0.99 12.31
CA SER A 20 -14.98 -1.51 11.38
C SER A 20 -13.67 -1.83 12.09
N ASP A 21 -12.94 -2.81 11.57
CA ASP A 21 -11.57 -3.08 12.02
C ASP A 21 -10.65 -2.07 11.33
N ARG A 22 -9.86 -1.35 12.12
CA ARG A 22 -8.94 -0.33 11.61
C ARG A 22 -7.54 -0.91 11.47
N LEU A 23 -6.98 -0.82 10.26
CA LEU A 23 -5.61 -1.19 9.96
C LEU A 23 -4.81 0.04 9.54
N GLU A 24 -3.55 0.10 9.92
CA GLU A 24 -2.59 1.07 9.41
C GLU A 24 -1.68 0.38 8.39
N VAL A 25 -1.51 0.98 7.23
CA VAL A 25 -0.68 0.48 6.14
C VAL A 25 0.47 1.44 5.97
N GLU A 26 1.70 0.94 6.12
CA GLU A 26 2.90 1.70 5.84
C GLU A 26 3.49 1.24 4.51
N ILE A 27 3.89 2.19 3.67
CA ILE A 27 4.59 1.92 2.41
C ILE A 27 5.82 2.80 2.32
N LYS A 28 6.97 2.18 2.09
CA LYS A 28 8.24 2.85 1.84
C LYS A 28 8.51 2.91 0.34
N THR A 29 8.60 4.12 -0.16
CA THR A 29 9.11 4.41 -1.49
C THR A 29 10.63 4.39 -1.48
N GLY A 30 11.23 3.85 -2.54
CA GLY A 30 12.67 3.76 -2.66
C GLY A 30 13.39 5.09 -2.77
N ASP A 31 14.69 5.06 -2.51
CA ASP A 31 15.57 6.24 -2.59
C ASP A 31 16.36 6.34 -3.91
N GLU A 32 15.80 5.80 -5.00
CA GLU A 32 16.38 5.96 -6.34
C GLU A 32 15.83 7.23 -7.03
N PRO A 33 16.58 7.84 -7.97
CA PRO A 33 16.03 8.89 -8.82
C PRO A 33 14.74 8.42 -9.50
N LEU A 34 13.71 9.26 -9.47
CA LEU A 34 12.37 8.96 -10.02
C LEU A 34 11.65 7.79 -9.34
N ALA A 35 12.05 7.41 -8.12
CA ALA A 35 11.42 6.31 -7.38
C ALA A 35 9.96 6.58 -6.98
N GLY A 36 9.55 7.85 -6.88
CA GLY A 36 8.21 8.23 -6.46
C GLY A 36 7.18 8.19 -7.58
N THR A 37 5.89 8.38 -7.24
CA THR A 37 4.81 8.41 -8.23
C THR A 37 3.65 9.32 -7.85
N ASP A 38 3.12 10.00 -8.87
CA ASP A 38 1.87 10.77 -8.85
C ASP A 38 0.64 9.94 -9.27
N TYR A 39 0.82 8.66 -9.63
CA TYR A 39 -0.31 7.80 -9.96
C TYR A 39 -1.18 7.55 -8.73
N SER A 40 -2.49 7.56 -8.94
CA SER A 40 -3.47 7.03 -7.98
C SER A 40 -3.24 5.53 -7.81
N ILE A 41 -3.33 5.02 -6.59
CA ILE A 41 -3.10 3.61 -6.27
C ILE A 41 -4.21 3.10 -5.38
N ASN A 42 -4.83 1.99 -5.78
CA ASN A 42 -5.79 1.28 -4.95
C ASN A 42 -5.13 0.10 -4.24
N LEU A 43 -5.37 -0.03 -2.94
CA LEU A 43 -5.01 -1.17 -2.12
C LEU A 43 -6.15 -2.19 -2.03
N LEU A 44 -5.76 -3.47 -2.10
CA LEU A 44 -6.60 -4.65 -1.94
C LEU A 44 -5.96 -5.55 -0.87
N VAL A 45 -6.73 -5.92 0.15
CA VAL A 45 -6.25 -6.80 1.23
C VAL A 45 -7.25 -7.93 1.47
N ARG A 46 -6.72 -9.14 1.62
CA ARG A 46 -7.47 -10.32 2.04
C ARG A 46 -6.85 -10.91 3.30
N SER A 47 -7.66 -11.17 4.31
CA SER A 47 -7.22 -11.80 5.57
C SER A 47 -7.09 -13.31 5.45
N GLY A 48 -6.46 -13.94 6.45
CA GLY A 48 -6.29 -15.39 6.57
C GLY A 48 -7.62 -16.15 6.58
N ASN A 49 -8.63 -15.60 7.26
CA ASN A 49 -9.99 -16.15 7.29
C ASN A 49 -10.79 -15.95 5.98
N GLY A 50 -10.17 -15.32 4.97
CA GLY A 50 -10.71 -15.22 3.63
C GLY A 50 -11.57 -13.98 3.35
N LEU A 51 -11.84 -13.14 4.35
CA LEU A 51 -12.52 -11.87 4.18
C LEU A 51 -11.68 -10.90 3.35
N VAL A 52 -12.36 -9.99 2.67
CA VAL A 52 -11.75 -9.01 1.76
C VAL A 52 -12.17 -7.61 2.22
N CYS A 53 -11.21 -6.71 2.37
CA CYS A 53 -11.54 -5.29 2.55
C CYS A 53 -12.01 -4.72 1.22
N LYS A 54 -12.85 -3.67 1.25
CA LYS A 54 -13.10 -2.90 0.02
C LYS A 54 -11.78 -2.36 -0.53
N ALA A 55 -11.72 -2.06 -1.82
CA ALA A 55 -10.59 -1.36 -2.40
C ALA A 55 -10.45 0.04 -1.77
N TYR A 56 -9.21 0.45 -1.47
CA TYR A 56 -8.90 1.72 -0.85
C TYR A 56 -7.98 2.54 -1.73
N ASP A 57 -8.41 3.74 -2.12
CA ASP A 57 -7.48 4.72 -2.69
C ASP A 57 -6.48 5.15 -1.62
N LEU A 58 -5.21 5.09 -1.97
CA LEU A 58 -4.10 5.47 -1.11
C LEU A 58 -3.83 6.96 -1.35
N ASP A 59 -4.53 7.80 -0.58
CA ASP A 59 -4.48 9.26 -0.68
C ASP A 59 -4.46 9.89 0.72
N ASN A 60 -3.36 10.56 1.04
CA ASN A 60 -3.20 11.35 2.27
C ASN A 60 -3.32 12.85 1.99
N TRP A 61 -3.38 13.65 3.06
CA TRP A 61 -3.14 15.09 2.94
C TRP A 61 -1.66 15.34 2.63
N GLY A 62 -1.38 16.11 1.57
CA GLY A 62 -0.03 16.35 1.06
C GLY A 62 0.28 15.48 -0.17
N ASN A 63 1.57 15.37 -0.49
CA ASN A 63 2.04 14.47 -1.52
C ASN A 63 2.32 13.09 -0.92
N ASP A 64 1.96 12.06 -1.67
CA ASP A 64 2.18 10.66 -1.33
C ASP A 64 3.26 10.06 -2.22
N ARG A 65 3.86 8.97 -1.74
CA ARG A 65 4.76 8.11 -2.53
C ARG A 65 5.93 8.87 -3.13
N GLU A 66 6.40 9.88 -2.41
CA GLU A 66 7.58 10.65 -2.79
C GLU A 66 8.85 9.79 -2.63
N ARG A 67 9.90 10.12 -3.39
CA ARG A 67 11.19 9.42 -3.24
C ARG A 67 11.62 9.40 -1.77
N ASN A 68 12.03 8.22 -1.28
CA ASN A 68 12.48 8.00 0.09
C ASN A 68 11.43 8.34 1.18
N SER A 69 10.15 8.52 0.83
CA SER A 69 9.08 8.74 1.81
C SER A 69 8.64 7.43 2.47
N MET A 70 8.16 7.55 3.71
CA MET A 70 7.34 6.53 4.35
C MET A 70 5.92 7.09 4.45
N ASP A 71 4.99 6.47 3.75
CA ASP A 71 3.59 6.91 3.77
C ASP A 71 2.72 6.01 4.65
N ARG A 72 1.79 6.62 5.38
CA ARG A 72 0.92 5.93 6.33
C ARG A 72 -0.55 6.12 6.01
N TYR A 73 -1.20 5.02 5.63
CA TYR A 73 -2.61 5.00 5.27
C TYR A 73 -3.42 4.30 6.35
N THR A 74 -4.59 4.84 6.68
CA THR A 74 -5.58 4.12 7.49
C THR A 74 -6.59 3.48 6.55
N ILE A 75 -6.85 2.18 6.73
CA ILE A 75 -7.91 1.47 6.02
C ILE A 75 -8.88 0.82 7.01
N CYS A 76 -10.12 0.62 6.58
CA CYS A 76 -11.20 0.17 7.42
C CYS A 76 -11.81 -1.11 6.83
N CYS A 77 -11.70 -2.21 7.53
CA CYS A 77 -12.19 -3.49 7.06
C CYS A 77 -13.48 -3.86 7.80
N PRO A 78 -14.31 -4.77 7.24
CA PRO A 78 -15.46 -5.28 7.96
C PRO A 78 -15.07 -5.76 9.35
N LYS A 79 -15.95 -5.61 10.35
CA LYS A 79 -15.69 -6.11 11.70
C LYS A 79 -15.36 -7.62 11.66
N GLY A 80 -14.31 -8.03 12.38
CA GLY A 80 -13.84 -9.42 12.36
C GLY A 80 -13.06 -9.78 11.10
N PHE A 81 -12.55 -8.79 10.39
CA PHE A 81 -11.69 -8.98 9.21
C PHE A 81 -10.48 -9.84 9.58
N LEU A 82 -9.86 -9.55 10.71
CA LEU A 82 -8.81 -10.37 11.28
C LEU A 82 -9.40 -11.39 12.24
N ASP A 83 -8.96 -12.64 12.10
CA ASP A 83 -9.17 -13.67 13.12
C ASP A 83 -8.16 -13.53 14.26
N SER A 84 -8.18 -14.47 15.21
CA SER A 84 -7.25 -14.49 16.34
C SER A 84 -5.77 -14.56 15.94
N ASN A 85 -5.46 -14.99 14.72
CA ASN A 85 -4.10 -15.11 14.22
C ASN A 85 -3.62 -13.82 13.55
N ALA A 86 -4.52 -12.87 13.30
CA ALA A 86 -4.25 -11.60 12.62
C ALA A 86 -3.51 -11.79 11.28
N ASP A 87 -3.86 -12.84 10.54
CA ASP A 87 -3.14 -13.23 9.33
C ASP A 87 -3.60 -12.47 8.07
N ILE A 88 -2.65 -12.19 7.18
CA ILE A 88 -2.91 -11.56 5.88
C ILE A 88 -2.61 -12.57 4.79
N ARG A 89 -3.63 -12.93 4.01
CA ARG A 89 -3.49 -13.89 2.92
C ARG A 89 -3.04 -13.24 1.61
N MET A 90 -3.38 -11.97 1.42
CA MET A 90 -3.04 -11.23 0.22
C MET A 90 -2.92 -9.74 0.51
N PHE A 91 -1.90 -9.13 -0.07
CA PHE A 91 -1.74 -7.68 -0.19
C PHE A 91 -1.49 -7.38 -1.66
N ALA A 92 -2.27 -6.49 -2.25
CA ALA A 92 -2.07 -6.08 -3.64
C ALA A 92 -2.35 -4.60 -3.83
N LEU A 93 -1.61 -4.00 -4.73
CA LEU A 93 -1.75 -2.63 -5.16
C LEU A 93 -2.15 -2.64 -6.63
N SER A 94 -2.98 -1.70 -7.03
CA SER A 94 -3.49 -1.62 -8.39
C SER A 94 -3.55 -0.20 -8.87
N TYR A 95 -3.22 -0.01 -10.15
CA TYR A 95 -3.41 1.26 -10.82
C TYR A 95 -4.86 1.31 -11.30
N PRO A 96 -5.67 2.28 -10.83
CA PRO A 96 -7.04 2.40 -11.29
C PRO A 96 -7.05 2.68 -12.79
N SER A 97 -7.86 1.94 -13.54
CA SER A 97 -8.12 2.27 -14.94
C SER A 97 -8.68 3.68 -15.04
N ARG A 98 -7.96 4.56 -15.73
CA ARG A 98 -8.49 5.86 -16.15
C ARG A 98 -9.10 5.69 -17.55
N PRO A 99 -10.42 5.46 -17.70
CA PRO A 99 -11.07 5.62 -18.98
C PRO A 99 -10.97 7.12 -19.36
N GLY A 100 -10.18 7.45 -20.39
CA GLY A 100 -10.32 8.72 -21.10
C GLY A 100 -9.28 9.83 -20.92
N LYS A 101 -8.09 9.58 -20.33
CA LYS A 101 -6.96 10.53 -20.45
C LYS A 101 -5.76 9.90 -21.14
N ARG A 102 -5.87 9.67 -22.46
CA ARG A 102 -4.70 9.56 -23.34
C ARG A 102 -4.11 10.96 -23.52
N GLY A 103 -3.19 11.33 -22.66
CA GLY A 103 -2.54 12.63 -22.73
C GLY A 103 -1.64 12.90 -21.55
N TYR A 104 -0.53 12.17 -21.47
CA TYR A 104 0.83 12.59 -21.08
C TYR A 104 1.68 11.32 -20.94
N VAL A 105 2.77 11.23 -21.70
CA VAL A 105 3.69 10.08 -21.72
C VAL A 105 4.77 10.32 -20.67
N ASN A 106 4.37 10.47 -19.40
CA ASN A 106 5.32 10.45 -18.30
C ASN A 106 5.34 9.02 -17.77
N ILE A 107 6.46 8.33 -18.02
CA ILE A 107 6.78 7.08 -17.33
C ILE A 107 7.04 7.49 -15.88
N ASP A 108 6.05 7.22 -15.04
CA ASP A 108 6.03 7.54 -13.62
C ASP A 108 5.90 6.20 -12.87
N ASP A 109 6.92 5.36 -13.07
CA ASP A 109 7.02 4.07 -12.42
C ASP A 109 7.29 4.29 -10.93
N TRP A 110 6.84 3.37 -10.08
CA TRP A 110 7.00 3.48 -8.63
C TRP A 110 7.91 2.39 -8.10
N LEU A 111 9.01 2.78 -7.44
CA LEU A 111 9.89 1.85 -6.73
C LEU A 111 9.42 1.68 -5.30
N ILE A 112 8.93 0.49 -4.98
CA ILE A 112 8.51 0.14 -3.62
C ILE A 112 9.60 -0.68 -2.98
N GLU A 113 10.09 -0.23 -1.82
CA GLU A 113 11.03 -1.00 -1.02
C GLU A 113 10.30 -2.00 -0.14
N HIS A 114 9.39 -1.50 0.70
CA HIS A 114 8.67 -2.35 1.64
C HIS A 114 7.26 -1.85 1.93
N VAL A 115 6.46 -2.78 2.41
CA VAL A 115 5.11 -2.52 2.92
C VAL A 115 4.94 -3.19 4.28
N ALA A 116 4.11 -2.61 5.13
CA ALA A 116 3.69 -3.21 6.38
C ALA A 116 2.20 -2.95 6.64
N ILE A 117 1.54 -3.88 7.33
CA ILE A 117 0.22 -3.65 7.93
C ILE A 117 0.36 -3.78 9.43
N LYS A 118 -0.20 -2.79 10.14
CA LYS A 118 -0.22 -2.66 11.58
C LYS A 118 -1.63 -2.67 12.13
N VAL A 119 -1.77 -3.25 13.32
CA VAL A 119 -2.96 -3.20 14.16
C VAL A 119 -2.53 -2.75 15.54
N ASN A 120 -3.11 -1.65 16.02
CA ASN A 120 -2.76 -1.07 17.32
C ASN A 120 -1.23 -0.90 17.50
N GLY A 121 -0.54 -0.46 16.45
CA GLY A 121 0.92 -0.26 16.43
C GLY A 121 1.77 -1.52 16.23
N ARG A 122 1.18 -2.72 16.26
CA ARG A 122 1.89 -3.98 16.04
C ARG A 122 1.86 -4.39 14.56
N ASN A 123 3.03 -4.67 13.98
CA ASN A 123 3.14 -5.27 12.64
C ASN A 123 2.51 -6.67 12.64
N ILE A 124 1.53 -6.88 11.76
CA ILE A 124 0.92 -8.19 11.49
C ILE A 124 1.33 -8.73 10.12
N PHE A 125 1.81 -7.86 9.23
CA PHE A 125 2.32 -8.20 7.92
C PHE A 125 3.48 -7.26 7.59
N THR A 126 4.52 -7.81 6.97
CA THR A 126 5.64 -7.03 6.42
C THR A 126 6.15 -7.76 5.20
N TYR A 127 6.37 -7.03 4.12
CA TYR A 127 6.93 -7.60 2.90
C TYR A 127 7.87 -6.60 2.23
N ARG A 128 9.02 -7.09 1.76
CA ARG A 128 9.97 -6.32 0.96
C ARG A 128 9.77 -6.62 -0.51
N PHE A 129 9.42 -5.58 -1.27
CA PHE A 129 9.32 -5.65 -2.73
C PHE A 129 10.68 -5.37 -3.37
N ASP A 130 11.33 -4.27 -2.99
CA ASP A 130 12.56 -3.78 -3.64
C ASP A 130 12.42 -3.85 -5.18
N SER A 131 11.32 -3.31 -5.72
CA SER A 131 10.95 -3.51 -7.13
C SER A 131 10.16 -2.35 -7.73
N TRP A 132 10.44 -2.07 -9.01
CA TRP A 132 9.71 -1.09 -9.82
C TRP A 132 8.37 -1.65 -10.27
N THR A 133 7.36 -0.81 -10.21
CA THR A 133 6.00 -1.09 -10.65
C THR A 133 5.55 -0.03 -11.64
N SER A 134 4.71 -0.41 -12.59
CA SER A 134 4.35 0.45 -13.70
C SER A 134 2.93 0.13 -14.14
N PRO A 135 2.05 1.14 -14.32
CA PRO A 135 0.70 0.91 -14.86
C PRO A 135 0.73 0.32 -16.27
N TRP A 136 1.86 0.45 -16.97
CA TRP A 136 2.05 -0.06 -18.32
C TRP A 136 2.45 -1.54 -18.36
N LYS A 137 3.06 -2.04 -17.29
CA LYS A 137 3.51 -3.43 -17.19
C LYS A 137 2.49 -4.29 -16.44
N HIS A 138 1.96 -3.77 -15.33
CA HIS A 138 1.08 -4.51 -14.44
C HIS A 138 -0.02 -3.60 -13.93
N TRP A 139 -1.27 -3.99 -14.19
CA TRP A 139 -2.45 -3.29 -13.64
C TRP A 139 -2.61 -3.53 -12.13
N VAL A 140 -2.17 -4.70 -11.67
CA VAL A 140 -2.18 -5.14 -10.29
C VAL A 140 -0.84 -5.80 -10.03
N PHE A 141 -0.25 -5.53 -8.89
CA PHE A 141 0.94 -6.23 -8.40
C PHE A 141 0.77 -6.48 -6.90
N GLY A 142 1.33 -7.56 -6.40
CA GLY A 142 1.17 -7.85 -4.98
C GLY A 142 1.83 -9.14 -4.55
N VAL A 143 1.36 -9.63 -3.41
CA VAL A 143 1.78 -10.90 -2.85
C VAL A 143 0.61 -11.69 -2.32
N SER A 144 0.71 -13.01 -2.46
CA SER A 144 -0.23 -13.96 -1.85
C SER A 144 0.51 -15.00 -1.04
N LYS A 145 -0.05 -15.30 0.14
CA LYS A 145 0.47 -16.30 1.06
C LYS A 145 0.29 -17.70 0.46
N VAL A 146 1.38 -18.45 0.37
CA VAL A 146 1.37 -19.84 -0.15
C VAL A 146 1.49 -20.89 0.95
N ASN A 147 2.09 -20.52 2.08
CA ASN A 147 2.18 -21.33 3.30
C ASN A 147 2.35 -20.41 4.51
N GLU A 148 2.51 -20.98 5.70
CA GLU A 148 2.57 -20.21 6.97
C GLU A 148 3.66 -19.13 7.01
N THR A 149 4.75 -19.30 6.26
CA THR A 149 5.94 -18.43 6.34
C THR A 149 6.26 -17.71 5.04
N SER A 150 5.58 -18.04 3.93
CA SER A 150 6.01 -17.63 2.58
C SER A 150 4.90 -16.97 1.78
N TYR A 151 5.33 -16.00 0.98
CA TYR A 151 4.51 -15.27 0.02
C TYR A 151 5.14 -15.34 -1.37
N VAL A 152 4.30 -15.43 -2.39
CA VAL A 152 4.72 -15.32 -3.80
C VAL A 152 4.21 -14.01 -4.39
N ARG A 153 5.04 -13.39 -5.23
CA ARG A 153 4.67 -12.20 -5.98
C ARG A 153 3.85 -12.58 -7.22
N PHE A 154 2.96 -11.68 -7.63
CA PHE A 154 2.19 -11.78 -8.87
C PHE A 154 1.97 -10.40 -9.48
#